data_AF-A0A399WY83-F1
#
_entry.id   AF-A0A399WY83-F1
#
_cell.length_a   1.000
_cell.length_b   1.000
_cell.length_c   1.000
_cell.angle_alpha   90.00
_cell.angle_beta   90.00
_cell.angle_gamma   90.00
#
_symmetry.space_group_name_H-M   'P 1'
#
loop_
_entity.id
_entity.type
_entity.pdbx_description
1 polymer ?
#
loop_
_entity_poly.entity_id
_entity_poly.type
_entity_poly.pdbx_seq_one_letter_code
_entity_poly.pdbx_strand_id
1 'polypeptide(L)'
;MAGALLVPALLLAQGEAKIEWKPKVGQELKYKAAMTASGDFGGGQMEIGVTFMMSTKTAKVENGKVTVESSQSDMKVAFNGMEMDPLQGQVIKGTTVHNLDGTIVSSQSDMGAAAGRFEEVTSFNYPGKTVRVGESWTRVVKPDPARGTVNAKCTYTFKGFEAIDGINCWKVEYAFEETEGTTPMKATGTVWMNPDDGEMVKATMVGTNVVIQAEMPPVNANMTVTRAK
;
A
#
# COMPACT_ATOMS: atom_id res chain seq x y z
N MET A 1 -35.54 11.09 36.04
CA MET A 1 -34.16 11.58 36.14
C MET A 1 -33.40 11.06 34.93
N ALA A 2 -33.07 11.93 33.97
CA ALA A 2 -32.32 11.56 32.78
C ALA A 2 -30.83 11.77 33.09
N GLY A 3 -30.07 10.67 33.18
CA GLY A 3 -28.63 10.70 33.33
C GLY A 3 -27.98 11.04 31.98
N ALA A 4 -27.44 12.24 31.86
CA ALA A 4 -26.59 12.60 30.74
C ALA A 4 -25.26 11.83 30.86
N LEU A 5 -25.03 10.86 29.96
CA LEU A 5 -23.70 10.30 29.76
C LEU A 5 -22.82 11.39 29.15
N LEU A 6 -21.90 11.93 29.94
CA LEU A 6 -20.74 12.63 29.41
C LEU A 6 -19.87 11.61 28.67
N VAL A 7 -19.88 11.64 27.34
CA VAL A 7 -18.80 11.04 26.55
C VAL A 7 -17.59 11.97 26.68
N PRO A 8 -16.44 11.51 27.19
CA PRO A 8 -15.23 12.32 27.17
C PRO A 8 -14.86 12.56 25.70
N ALA A 9 -14.97 13.80 25.24
CA ALA A 9 -14.28 14.23 24.04
C ALA A 9 -12.79 14.08 24.33
N LEU A 10 -12.15 13.04 23.77
CA LEU A 10 -10.70 13.00 23.72
C LEU A 10 -10.26 14.30 23.04
N LEU A 11 -9.50 15.12 23.78
CA LEU A 11 -8.68 16.18 23.23
C LEU A 11 -7.89 15.56 22.07
N LEU A 12 -8.25 15.86 20.82
CA LEU A 12 -7.40 15.54 19.68
C LEU A 12 -6.09 16.27 19.94
N ALA A 13 -5.05 15.48 20.18
CA ALA A 13 -3.72 15.94 20.49
C ALA A 13 -3.27 17.02 19.48
N GLN A 14 -2.53 18.00 20.02
CA GLN A 14 -1.65 18.94 19.31
C GLN A 14 -1.22 18.35 17.98
N GLY A 15 -1.42 19.06 16.86
CA GLY A 15 -1.26 18.59 15.46
C GLY A 15 0.11 18.02 15.09
N GLU A 16 0.50 16.97 15.80
CA GLU A 16 1.75 16.23 15.83
C GLU A 16 1.38 14.75 15.96
N ALA A 17 2.13 13.89 15.28
CA ALA A 17 1.96 12.45 15.35
C ALA A 17 3.31 11.75 15.31
N LYS A 18 3.45 10.70 16.12
CA LYS A 18 4.55 9.75 16.02
C LYS A 18 4.07 8.57 15.18
N ILE A 19 4.21 8.71 13.86
CA ILE A 19 3.74 7.71 12.89
C ILE A 19 4.79 6.59 12.82
N GLU A 20 4.46 5.42 13.37
CA GLU A 20 5.40 4.30 13.50
C GLU A 20 4.70 2.96 13.29
N TRP A 21 5.42 2.01 12.70
CA TRP A 21 4.96 0.64 12.58
C TRP A 21 5.26 -0.14 13.85
N LYS A 22 4.25 -0.81 14.40
CA LYS A 22 4.34 -1.64 15.60
C LYS A 22 3.82 -3.05 15.31
N PRO A 23 4.48 -3.79 14.41
CA PRO A 23 4.04 -5.11 14.00
C PRO A 23 4.06 -6.08 15.17
N LYS A 24 3.03 -6.89 15.30
CA LYS A 24 2.92 -7.91 16.35
C LYS A 24 2.99 -9.30 15.71
N VAL A 25 3.89 -10.15 16.18
CA VAL A 25 3.99 -11.53 15.70
C VAL A 25 2.65 -12.24 15.83
N GLY A 26 2.21 -12.90 14.75
CA GLY A 26 0.91 -13.56 14.66
C GLY A 26 -0.26 -12.62 14.30
N GLN A 27 -0.04 -11.31 14.19
CA GLN A 27 -1.07 -10.38 13.71
C GLN A 27 -1.44 -10.70 12.27
N GLU A 28 -2.72 -10.95 12.05
CA GLU A 28 -3.30 -11.19 10.74
C GLU A 28 -4.23 -10.03 10.36
N LEU A 29 -4.08 -9.54 9.13
CA LEU A 29 -4.90 -8.48 8.56
C LEU A 29 -5.40 -8.92 7.20
N LYS A 30 -6.63 -8.53 6.87
CA LYS A 30 -7.24 -8.79 5.57
C LYS A 30 -7.58 -7.48 4.90
N TYR A 31 -7.47 -7.46 3.58
CA TYR A 31 -7.69 -6.29 2.76
C TYR A 31 -8.48 -6.66 1.52
N LYS A 32 -9.38 -5.77 1.12
CA LYS A 32 -10.00 -5.79 -0.19
C LYS A 32 -9.30 -4.75 -1.05
N ALA A 33 -8.78 -5.18 -2.19
CA ALA A 33 -8.20 -4.30 -3.19
C ALA A 33 -9.13 -4.21 -4.41
N ALA A 34 -9.23 -3.01 -4.97
CA ALA A 34 -9.88 -2.72 -6.23
C ALA A 34 -8.99 -1.79 -7.04
N MET A 35 -8.75 -2.14 -8.30
CA MET A 35 -7.90 -1.39 -9.22
C MET A 35 -8.60 -1.27 -10.57
N THR A 36 -8.51 -0.10 -11.19
CA THR A 36 -8.83 0.09 -12.61
C THR A 36 -7.54 0.43 -13.33
N ALA A 37 -7.17 -0.35 -14.35
CA ALA A 37 -6.00 -0.14 -15.16
C ALA A 37 -6.42 0.18 -16.61
N SER A 38 -5.87 1.25 -17.18
CA SER A 38 -6.10 1.62 -18.57
C SER A 38 -4.77 1.68 -19.34
N GLY A 39 -4.71 1.04 -20.49
CA GLY A 39 -3.52 0.96 -21.34
C GLY A 39 -3.76 0.22 -22.64
N ASP A 40 -2.73 0.07 -23.45
CA ASP A 40 -2.76 -0.79 -24.64
C ASP A 40 -2.23 -2.18 -24.28
N PHE A 41 -3.08 -3.20 -24.37
CA PHE A 41 -2.73 -4.60 -24.09
C PHE A 41 -2.57 -5.42 -25.39
N GLY A 42 -2.08 -4.81 -26.46
CA GLY A 42 -1.78 -5.50 -27.73
C GLY A 42 -2.95 -5.53 -28.72
N GLY A 43 -3.90 -4.61 -28.58
CA GLY A 43 -5.11 -4.54 -29.41
C GLY A 43 -5.78 -3.17 -29.44
N GLY A 44 -5.11 -2.14 -28.90
CA GLY A 44 -5.65 -0.80 -28.72
C GLY A 44 -5.92 -0.48 -27.25
N GLN A 45 -6.37 0.74 -27.01
CA GLN A 45 -6.62 1.26 -25.67
C GLN A 45 -7.82 0.55 -25.02
N MET A 46 -7.59 0.00 -23.82
CA MET A 46 -8.58 -0.75 -23.06
C MET A 46 -8.51 -0.40 -21.58
N GLU A 47 -9.62 -0.64 -20.87
CA GLU A 47 -9.72 -0.54 -19.42
C GLU A 47 -10.04 -1.91 -18.84
N ILE A 48 -9.35 -2.26 -17.75
CA ILE A 48 -9.50 -3.51 -17.01
C ILE A 48 -9.76 -3.17 -15.54
N GLY A 49 -10.80 -3.76 -14.97
CA GLY A 49 -11.03 -3.78 -13.53
C GLY A 49 -10.38 -5.00 -12.90
N VAL A 50 -9.72 -4.85 -11.76
CA VAL A 50 -9.17 -5.97 -10.97
C VAL A 50 -9.61 -5.81 -9.52
N THR A 51 -10.16 -6.85 -8.93
CA THR A 51 -10.39 -6.92 -7.49
C THR A 51 -9.80 -8.19 -6.93
N PHE A 52 -9.27 -8.14 -5.71
CA PHE A 52 -8.79 -9.33 -5.01
C PHE A 52 -8.86 -9.12 -3.49
N MET A 53 -8.82 -10.22 -2.76
CA MET A 53 -8.63 -10.23 -1.32
C MET A 53 -7.16 -10.51 -1.02
N MET A 54 -6.58 -9.75 -0.10
CA MET A 54 -5.23 -9.96 0.39
C MET A 54 -5.28 -10.26 1.88
N SER A 55 -4.55 -11.27 2.33
CA SER A 55 -4.29 -11.53 3.75
C SER A 55 -2.81 -11.33 4.02
N THR A 56 -2.46 -10.75 5.16
CA THR A 56 -1.08 -10.61 5.62
C THR A 56 -0.96 -11.13 7.04
N LYS A 57 0.18 -11.75 7.35
CA LYS A 57 0.54 -12.23 8.68
C LYS A 57 1.94 -11.77 9.03
N THR A 58 2.10 -11.11 10.17
CA THR A 58 3.44 -10.86 10.73
C THR A 58 3.98 -12.18 11.26
N ALA A 59 4.84 -12.84 10.50
CA ALA A 59 5.41 -14.14 10.87
C ALA A 59 6.56 -13.99 11.87
N LYS A 60 7.37 -12.93 11.72
CA LYS A 60 8.59 -12.72 12.53
C LYS A 60 8.91 -11.25 12.72
N VAL A 61 9.40 -10.88 13.90
CA VAL A 61 10.03 -9.58 14.18
C VAL A 61 11.35 -9.85 14.90
N GLU A 62 12.47 -9.58 14.24
CA GLU A 62 13.81 -9.78 14.81
C GLU A 62 14.82 -8.82 14.19
N ASN A 63 15.80 -8.37 14.97
CA ASN A 63 16.92 -7.55 14.46
C ASN A 63 16.49 -6.32 13.63
N GLY A 64 15.39 -5.67 14.02
CA GLY A 64 14.84 -4.51 13.28
C GLY A 64 14.19 -4.85 11.93
N LYS A 65 13.99 -6.14 11.65
CA LYS A 65 13.33 -6.66 10.46
C LYS A 65 12.00 -7.31 10.79
N VAL A 66 11.09 -7.26 9.85
CA VAL A 66 9.74 -7.79 9.93
C VAL A 66 9.53 -8.71 8.74
N THR A 67 9.20 -9.98 9.00
CA THR A 67 8.80 -10.93 7.96
C THR A 67 7.29 -10.98 7.91
N VAL A 68 6.73 -10.64 6.76
CA VAL A 68 5.30 -10.68 6.48
C VAL A 68 5.02 -11.77 5.46
N GLU A 69 4.22 -12.74 5.85
CA GLU A 69 3.61 -13.70 4.93
C GLU A 69 2.34 -13.07 4.36
N SER A 70 2.11 -13.27 3.07
CA SER A 70 0.95 -12.73 2.37
C SER A 70 0.28 -13.82 1.53
N SER A 71 -1.03 -13.68 1.36
CA SER A 71 -1.78 -14.45 0.38
C SER A 71 -2.75 -13.56 -0.38
N GLN A 72 -2.99 -13.90 -1.64
CA GLN A 72 -4.00 -13.27 -2.49
C GLN A 72 -4.99 -14.33 -2.96
N SER A 73 -6.28 -14.00 -2.85
CA SER A 73 -7.40 -14.86 -3.24
C SER A 73 -8.49 -14.05 -3.93
N ASP A 74 -9.50 -14.74 -4.45
CA ASP A 74 -10.72 -14.14 -5.00
C ASP A 74 -10.43 -13.07 -6.06
N MET A 75 -9.39 -13.31 -6.88
CA MET A 75 -9.03 -12.41 -7.95
C MET A 75 -10.11 -12.43 -9.02
N LYS A 76 -10.66 -11.26 -9.31
CA LYS A 76 -11.58 -11.05 -10.42
C LYS A 76 -10.99 -10.02 -11.36
N VAL A 77 -11.02 -10.33 -12.64
CA VAL A 77 -10.66 -9.42 -13.73
C VAL A 77 -11.92 -9.12 -14.52
N ALA A 78 -12.30 -7.85 -14.58
CA ALA A 78 -13.42 -7.34 -15.35
C ALA A 78 -12.93 -6.70 -16.65
N PHE A 79 -13.39 -7.22 -17.78
CA PHE A 79 -13.07 -6.71 -19.11
C PHE A 79 -14.34 -6.67 -19.96
N ASN A 80 -14.69 -5.50 -20.52
CA ASN A 80 -15.92 -5.30 -21.29
C ASN A 80 -17.20 -5.81 -20.58
N GLY A 81 -17.27 -5.63 -19.26
CA GLY A 81 -18.40 -6.09 -18.44
C GLY A 81 -18.45 -7.60 -18.17
N MET A 82 -17.48 -8.38 -18.68
CA MET A 82 -17.31 -9.80 -18.36
C MET A 82 -16.32 -9.94 -17.19
N GLU A 83 -16.72 -10.66 -16.15
CA GLU A 83 -15.84 -11.05 -15.06
C GLU A 83 -15.20 -12.42 -15.34
N MET A 84 -13.89 -12.52 -15.10
CA MET A 84 -13.12 -13.74 -15.16
C MET A 84 -12.36 -13.94 -13.84
N ASP A 85 -12.22 -15.20 -13.42
CA ASP A 85 -11.32 -15.61 -12.33
C ASP A 85 -10.09 -16.28 -12.96
N PRO A 86 -8.97 -15.55 -13.17
CA PRO A 86 -7.78 -16.11 -13.78
C PRO A 86 -7.07 -17.12 -12.87
N LEU A 87 -7.31 -17.08 -11.56
CA LEU A 87 -6.69 -18.00 -10.60
C LEU A 87 -7.49 -19.28 -10.45
N GLN A 88 -8.74 -19.34 -10.94
CA GLN A 88 -9.62 -20.49 -10.78
C GLN A 88 -9.72 -20.94 -9.31
N GLY A 89 -9.81 -19.97 -8.39
CA GLY A 89 -9.79 -20.21 -6.95
C GLY A 89 -8.43 -20.55 -6.32
N GLN A 90 -7.34 -20.55 -7.09
CA GLN A 90 -6.00 -20.70 -6.53
C GLN A 90 -5.61 -19.50 -5.66
N VAL A 91 -4.80 -19.78 -4.63
CA VAL A 91 -4.27 -18.76 -3.72
C VAL A 91 -2.80 -18.53 -4.05
N ILE A 92 -2.44 -17.30 -4.37
CA ILE A 92 -1.05 -16.90 -4.55
C ILE A 92 -0.48 -16.57 -3.18
N LYS A 93 0.66 -17.16 -2.80
CA LYS A 93 1.37 -16.78 -1.58
C LYS A 93 2.60 -15.95 -1.89
N GLY A 94 3.08 -15.25 -0.87
CA GLY A 94 4.34 -14.54 -0.92
C GLY A 94 4.87 -14.21 0.46
N THR A 95 6.16 -13.89 0.52
CA THR A 95 6.86 -13.47 1.73
C THR A 95 7.63 -12.21 1.44
N THR A 96 7.42 -11.18 2.25
CA THR A 96 8.18 -9.94 2.18
C THR A 96 8.92 -9.72 3.49
N VAL A 97 10.17 -9.24 3.40
CA VAL A 97 10.95 -8.80 4.55
C VAL A 97 11.10 -7.30 4.48
N HIS A 98 10.75 -6.62 5.55
CA HIS A 98 10.83 -5.17 5.69
C HIS A 98 11.79 -4.79 6.82
N ASN A 99 12.36 -3.59 6.74
CA ASN A 99 12.86 -2.91 7.94
C ASN A 99 11.68 -2.26 8.69
N LEU A 100 11.88 -1.86 9.95
CA LEU A 100 10.85 -1.19 10.75
C LEU A 100 10.40 0.17 10.19
N ASP A 101 11.19 0.80 9.32
CA ASP A 101 10.80 2.00 8.59
C ASP A 101 9.91 1.70 7.36
N GLY A 102 9.55 0.43 7.12
CA GLY A 102 8.71 -0.03 6.01
C GLY A 102 9.47 -0.29 4.70
N THR A 103 10.77 0.01 4.62
CA THR A 103 11.56 -0.29 3.42
C THR A 103 11.65 -1.80 3.17
N ILE A 104 11.50 -2.21 1.91
CA ILE A 104 11.52 -3.61 1.52
C ILE A 104 12.97 -4.07 1.36
N VAL A 105 13.31 -5.18 2.04
CA VAL A 105 14.62 -5.84 1.97
C VAL A 105 14.60 -6.96 0.93
N SER A 106 13.51 -7.73 0.88
CA SER A 106 13.33 -8.81 -0.08
C SER A 106 11.86 -9.15 -0.23
N SER A 107 11.46 -9.65 -1.40
CA SER A 107 10.11 -10.14 -1.66
C SER A 107 10.17 -11.39 -2.53
N GLN A 108 9.26 -12.32 -2.27
CA GLN A 108 9.09 -13.57 -3.02
C GLN A 108 7.61 -13.85 -3.16
N SER A 109 7.18 -14.37 -4.32
CA SER A 109 5.81 -14.79 -4.56
C SER A 109 5.76 -16.07 -5.41
N ASP A 110 4.70 -16.86 -5.23
CA ASP A 110 4.41 -18.03 -6.07
C ASP A 110 4.24 -17.66 -7.55
N MET A 111 3.91 -16.40 -7.85
CA MET A 111 3.81 -15.89 -9.22
C MET A 111 5.15 -15.46 -9.83
N GLY A 112 6.26 -15.73 -9.14
CA GLY A 112 7.59 -15.30 -9.53
C GLY A 112 8.02 -14.00 -8.82
N ALA A 113 9.08 -13.37 -9.33
CA ALA A 113 9.52 -12.09 -8.77
C ALA A 113 8.42 -11.03 -9.00
N ALA A 114 7.86 -10.51 -7.90
CA ALA A 114 6.97 -9.36 -7.96
C ALA A 114 7.68 -8.21 -8.68
N ALA A 115 6.93 -7.38 -9.41
CA ALA A 115 7.52 -6.17 -10.00
C ALA A 115 7.92 -5.24 -8.86
N GLY A 116 9.21 -5.22 -8.50
CA GLY A 116 9.71 -4.41 -7.40
C GLY A 116 9.30 -2.94 -7.54
N ARG A 117 9.17 -2.44 -8.78
CA ARG A 117 8.63 -1.10 -9.06
C ARG A 117 7.22 -0.89 -8.47
N PHE A 118 6.33 -1.87 -8.61
CA PHE A 118 4.99 -1.81 -8.02
C PHE A 118 5.01 -1.88 -6.49
N GLU A 119 5.89 -2.70 -5.93
CA GLU A 119 6.06 -2.79 -4.47
C GLU A 119 6.59 -1.48 -3.88
N GLU A 120 7.53 -0.84 -4.58
CA GLU A 120 8.07 0.44 -4.13
C GLU A 120 6.99 1.53 -4.15
N VAL A 121 6.16 1.64 -5.19
CA VAL A 121 5.11 2.68 -5.24
C VAL A 121 3.98 2.45 -4.23
N THR A 122 3.74 1.22 -3.81
CA THR A 122 2.66 0.86 -2.87
C THR A 122 3.11 0.70 -1.41
N SER A 123 4.42 0.65 -1.14
CA SER A 123 4.97 0.56 0.21
C SER A 123 5.02 1.92 0.90
N PHE A 124 4.62 1.96 2.18
CA PHE A 124 4.70 3.14 3.03
C PHE A 124 6.06 3.19 3.75
N ASN A 125 6.63 4.39 3.90
CA ASN A 125 7.83 4.62 4.69
C ASN A 125 7.53 5.49 5.91
N TYR A 126 7.84 4.98 7.10
CA TYR A 126 7.57 5.66 8.35
C TYR A 126 8.65 6.75 8.61
N PRO A 127 8.27 7.93 9.10
CA PRO A 127 9.18 9.08 9.23
C PRO A 127 10.34 8.87 10.22
N GLY A 128 10.23 7.91 11.15
CA GLY A 128 11.21 7.69 12.23
C GLY A 128 11.29 8.83 13.26
N LYS A 129 10.42 9.84 13.15
CA LYS A 129 10.33 11.01 14.03
C LYS A 129 8.88 11.44 14.21
N THR A 130 8.62 12.25 15.24
CA THR A 130 7.37 13.00 15.35
C THR A 130 7.27 13.99 14.19
N VAL A 131 6.09 14.07 13.57
CA VAL A 131 5.79 14.98 12.45
C VAL A 131 4.58 15.85 12.78
N ARG A 132 4.62 17.12 12.36
CA ARG A 132 3.48 18.06 12.46
C ARG A 132 2.53 17.95 11.27
N VAL A 133 1.28 18.36 11.45
CA VAL A 133 0.35 18.53 10.32
C VAL A 133 0.97 19.50 9.30
N GLY A 134 1.02 19.08 8.04
CA GLY A 134 1.68 19.77 6.94
C GLY A 134 3.18 19.46 6.80
N GLU A 135 3.82 18.85 7.81
CA GLU A 135 5.20 18.41 7.70
C GLU A 135 5.32 17.23 6.72
N SER A 136 6.43 17.22 5.98
CA SER A 136 6.73 16.20 4.99
C SER A 136 8.05 15.48 5.29
N TRP A 137 8.15 14.25 4.83
CA TRP A 137 9.37 13.47 4.81
C TRP A 137 9.50 12.72 3.48
N THR A 138 10.71 12.26 3.17
CA THR A 138 11.00 11.66 1.86
C THR A 138 11.70 10.33 2.02
N ARG A 139 11.32 9.35 1.18
CA ARG A 139 12.09 8.14 0.92
C ARG A 139 12.78 8.26 -0.43
N VAL A 140 14.04 7.87 -0.49
CA VAL A 140 14.75 7.62 -1.74
C VAL A 140 14.81 6.12 -1.97
N VAL A 141 14.37 5.68 -3.14
CA VAL A 141 14.51 4.30 -3.61
C VAL A 141 15.75 4.26 -4.50
N LYS A 142 16.68 3.36 -4.17
CA LYS A 142 17.87 3.10 -4.99
C LYS A 142 17.57 1.95 -5.97
N PRO A 143 18.23 1.92 -7.14
CA PRO A 143 18.08 0.83 -8.07
C PRO A 143 18.53 -0.49 -7.45
N ASP A 144 17.74 -1.52 -7.67
CA ASP A 144 18.04 -2.91 -7.31
C ASP A 144 17.73 -3.78 -8.53
N PRO A 145 18.76 -4.18 -9.30
CA PRO A 145 18.58 -5.03 -10.48
C PRO A 145 17.92 -6.37 -10.19
N ALA A 146 18.07 -6.92 -8.97
CA ALA A 146 17.46 -8.20 -8.60
C ALA A 146 15.95 -8.07 -8.39
N ARG A 147 15.48 -6.87 -8.01
CA ARG A 147 14.05 -6.55 -7.84
C ARG A 147 13.47 -5.78 -9.03
N GLY A 148 14.30 -5.42 -10.00
CA GLY A 148 13.91 -4.60 -11.15
C GLY A 148 13.51 -3.17 -10.78
N THR A 149 13.96 -2.66 -9.62
CA THR A 149 13.65 -1.27 -9.20
C THR A 149 14.64 -0.29 -9.82
N VAL A 150 14.16 0.93 -10.02
CA VAL A 150 14.94 2.08 -10.54
C VAL A 150 15.00 3.17 -9.48
N ASN A 151 15.87 4.17 -9.67
CA ASN A 151 15.90 5.35 -8.82
C ASN A 151 14.52 6.02 -8.77
N ALA A 152 14.02 6.23 -7.55
CA ALA A 152 12.76 6.91 -7.33
C ALA A 152 12.78 7.73 -6.04
N LYS A 153 11.82 8.65 -5.92
CA LYS A 153 11.58 9.44 -4.72
C LYS A 153 10.10 9.37 -4.37
N CYS A 154 9.83 9.14 -3.08
CA CYS A 154 8.50 9.29 -2.52
C CYS A 154 8.52 10.42 -1.48
N THR A 155 7.59 11.37 -1.60
CA THR A 155 7.36 12.42 -0.60
C THR A 155 6.05 12.13 0.09
N TYR A 156 6.06 12.13 1.42
CA TYR A 156 4.88 11.94 2.26
C TYR A 156 4.59 13.23 3.02
N THR A 157 3.32 13.55 3.23
CA THR A 157 2.88 14.72 3.99
C THR A 157 1.82 14.31 5.01
N PHE A 158 2.04 14.61 6.29
CA PHE A 158 1.06 14.33 7.33
C PHE A 158 -0.09 15.34 7.25
N LYS A 159 -1.32 14.86 7.03
CA LYS A 159 -2.50 15.72 6.84
C LYS A 159 -3.35 15.86 8.10
N GLY A 160 -2.98 15.18 9.18
CA GLY A 160 -3.75 15.15 10.42
C GLY A 160 -4.51 13.85 10.57
N PHE A 161 -5.65 13.92 11.26
CA PHE A 161 -6.41 12.76 11.67
C PHE A 161 -7.74 12.71 10.91
N GLU A 162 -8.15 11.50 10.50
CA GLU A 162 -9.43 11.26 9.84
C GLU A 162 -9.96 9.90 10.24
N ALA A 163 -11.24 9.81 10.59
CA ALA A 163 -11.87 8.54 10.94
C ALA A 163 -12.32 7.79 9.69
N ILE A 164 -11.93 6.52 9.57
CA ILE A 164 -12.38 5.60 8.52
C ILE A 164 -13.11 4.44 9.21
N ASP A 165 -14.40 4.28 8.89
CA ASP A 165 -15.26 3.23 9.48
C ASP A 165 -15.21 3.16 11.02
N GLY A 166 -15.08 4.32 11.68
CA GLY A 166 -15.00 4.44 13.14
C GLY A 166 -13.60 4.27 13.73
N ILE A 167 -12.58 4.00 12.90
CA ILE A 167 -11.17 3.95 13.32
C ILE A 167 -10.55 5.33 13.09
N ASN A 168 -10.12 6.00 14.16
CA ASN A 168 -9.34 7.24 14.03
C ASN A 168 -7.99 6.90 13.37
N CYS A 169 -7.69 7.49 12.21
CA CYS A 169 -6.48 7.21 11.46
C CYS A 169 -5.58 8.44 11.36
N TRP A 170 -4.26 8.22 11.26
CA TRP A 170 -3.37 9.20 10.67
C TRP A 170 -3.60 9.24 9.16
N LYS A 171 -3.92 10.41 8.60
CA LYS A 171 -4.03 10.64 7.16
C LYS A 171 -2.70 11.15 6.62
N VAL A 172 -2.14 10.45 5.64
CA VAL A 172 -0.88 10.80 4.99
C VAL A 172 -1.08 10.83 3.49
N GLU A 173 -0.79 11.96 2.86
CA GLU A 173 -0.70 12.05 1.40
C GLU A 173 0.70 11.63 0.95
N TYR A 174 0.81 11.04 -0.24
CA TYR A 174 2.11 10.74 -0.83
C TYR A 174 2.16 11.07 -2.32
N ALA A 175 3.38 11.35 -2.80
CA ALA A 175 3.72 11.53 -4.20
C ALA A 175 5.01 10.76 -4.50
N PHE A 176 4.90 9.78 -5.40
CA PHE A 176 5.98 8.93 -5.87
C PHE A 176 6.35 9.28 -7.32
N GLU A 177 7.63 9.32 -7.61
CA GLU A 177 8.17 9.52 -8.95
C GLU A 177 9.46 8.73 -9.14
N GLU A 178 9.52 7.92 -10.20
CA GLU A 178 10.79 7.39 -10.70
C GLU A 178 11.55 8.51 -11.42
N THR A 179 12.83 8.62 -11.09
CA THR A 179 13.70 9.71 -11.55
C THR A 179 14.60 9.30 -12.71
N GLU A 180 14.47 8.06 -13.19
CA GLU A 180 15.22 7.52 -14.32
C GLU A 180 14.34 6.59 -15.17
N GLY A 181 14.89 6.17 -16.31
CA GLY A 181 14.18 5.33 -17.28
C GLY A 181 13.45 6.14 -18.36
N THR A 182 13.06 5.46 -19.44
CA THR A 182 12.38 6.07 -20.60
C THR A 182 10.90 6.33 -20.35
N THR A 183 10.31 5.58 -19.41
CA THR A 183 8.88 5.62 -19.09
C THR A 183 8.71 5.61 -17.56
N PRO A 184 9.04 6.73 -16.89
CA PRO A 184 9.01 6.80 -15.43
C PRO A 184 7.58 6.69 -14.90
N MET A 185 7.43 5.90 -13.85
CA MET A 185 6.20 5.77 -13.07
C MET A 185 6.03 6.99 -12.18
N LYS A 186 4.79 7.49 -12.12
CA LYS A 186 4.37 8.48 -11.12
C LYS A 186 3.12 7.99 -10.43
N ALA A 187 3.00 8.29 -9.15
CA ALA A 187 1.77 8.05 -8.41
C ALA A 187 1.54 9.11 -7.35
N THR A 188 0.28 9.39 -7.09
CA THR A 188 -0.15 10.18 -5.94
C THR A 188 -1.22 9.40 -5.19
N GLY A 189 -1.33 9.63 -3.89
CA GLY A 189 -2.31 8.91 -3.12
C GLY A 189 -2.46 9.40 -1.69
N THR A 190 -3.28 8.68 -0.95
CA THR A 190 -3.51 8.91 0.48
C THR A 190 -3.55 7.57 1.18
N VAL A 191 -2.90 7.49 2.33
CA VAL A 191 -2.91 6.33 3.22
C VAL A 191 -3.47 6.75 4.56
N TRP A 192 -4.38 5.95 5.10
CA TRP A 192 -4.95 6.08 6.43
C TRP A 192 -4.39 4.95 7.28
N MET A 193 -3.66 5.31 8.33
CA MET A 193 -2.92 4.40 9.19
C MET A 193 -3.53 4.36 10.58
N ASN A 194 -3.69 3.17 11.15
CA ASN A 194 -4.17 3.00 12.51
C ASN A 194 -3.10 3.47 13.53
N PRO A 195 -3.40 4.41 14.44
CA PRO A 195 -2.44 4.91 15.42
C PRO A 195 -1.94 3.87 16.43
N ASP A 196 -2.73 2.82 16.66
CA ASP A 196 -2.42 1.80 17.68
C ASP A 196 -1.25 0.90 17.27
N ASP A 197 -1.24 0.47 16.01
CA ASP A 197 -0.26 -0.48 15.46
C ASP A 197 0.52 0.05 14.24
N GLY A 198 0.13 1.21 13.70
CA GLY A 198 0.73 1.77 12.50
C GLY A 198 0.42 0.99 11.23
N GLU A 199 -0.63 0.17 11.23
CA GLU A 199 -1.00 -0.64 10.07
C GLU A 199 -2.02 0.10 9.19
N MET A 200 -2.02 -0.17 7.89
CA MET A 200 -2.92 0.49 6.95
C MET A 200 -4.39 0.11 7.21
N VAL A 201 -5.27 1.11 7.27
CA VAL A 201 -6.72 0.93 7.30
C VAL A 201 -7.31 1.12 5.90
N LYS A 202 -6.80 2.11 5.16
CA LYS A 202 -7.20 2.39 3.79
C LYS A 202 -6.04 3.01 3.01
N ALA A 203 -5.99 2.77 1.71
CA ALA A 203 -5.16 3.53 0.79
C ALA A 203 -5.91 3.81 -0.51
N THR A 204 -5.58 4.94 -1.13
CA THR A 204 -5.98 5.28 -2.49
C THR A 204 -4.76 5.71 -3.28
N MET A 205 -4.68 5.34 -4.55
CA MET A 205 -3.60 5.70 -5.47
C MET A 205 -4.17 6.05 -6.84
N VAL A 206 -3.60 7.06 -7.47
CA VAL A 206 -3.71 7.36 -8.89
C VAL A 206 -2.30 7.37 -9.46
N GLY A 207 -2.04 6.55 -10.47
CA GLY A 207 -0.72 6.38 -11.07
C GLY A 207 -0.73 6.44 -12.59
N THR A 208 0.40 6.87 -13.14
CA THR A 208 0.70 6.88 -14.57
C THR A 208 1.93 6.04 -14.83
N ASN A 209 1.94 5.29 -15.94
CA ASN A 209 3.01 4.35 -16.28
C ASN A 209 3.31 3.33 -15.17
N VAL A 210 2.28 2.89 -14.46
CA VAL A 210 2.38 1.87 -13.42
C VAL A 210 2.76 0.54 -14.06
N VAL A 211 3.85 -0.06 -13.57
CA VAL A 211 4.34 -1.36 -13.99
C VAL A 211 3.92 -2.36 -12.93
N ILE A 212 2.77 -3.00 -13.15
CA ILE A 212 2.17 -3.96 -12.21
C ILE A 212 2.93 -5.29 -12.24
N GLN A 213 3.37 -5.72 -13.43
CA GLN A 213 4.20 -6.90 -13.67
C GLN A 213 5.25 -6.58 -14.73
N ALA A 214 6.43 -7.22 -14.66
CA ALA A 214 7.56 -6.88 -15.51
C ALA A 214 7.31 -7.12 -17.02
N GLU A 215 6.49 -8.11 -17.36
CA GLU A 215 6.18 -8.48 -18.75
C GLU A 215 4.97 -7.73 -19.33
N MET A 216 4.28 -6.93 -18.51
CA MET A 216 3.12 -6.16 -18.95
C MET A 216 3.54 -4.74 -19.37
N PRO A 217 2.94 -4.18 -20.43
CA PRO A 217 3.07 -2.77 -20.73
C PRO A 217 2.67 -1.90 -19.53
N PRO A 218 3.33 -0.74 -19.31
CA PRO A 218 2.91 0.21 -18.30
C PRO A 218 1.48 0.70 -18.53
N VAL A 219 0.73 0.92 -17.45
CA VAL A 219 -0.68 1.36 -17.49
C VAL A 219 -0.90 2.60 -16.64
N ASN A 220 -1.95 3.37 -16.92
CA ASN A 220 -2.49 4.27 -15.91
C ASN A 220 -3.39 3.48 -14.98
N ALA A 221 -3.32 3.73 -13.67
CA ALA A 221 -4.07 2.94 -12.70
C ALA A 221 -4.68 3.81 -11.60
N ASN A 222 -5.91 3.49 -11.22
CA ASN A 222 -6.48 3.92 -9.94
C ASN A 222 -6.60 2.69 -9.05
N MET A 223 -6.26 2.82 -7.78
CA MET A 223 -6.32 1.71 -6.83
C MET A 223 -6.90 2.20 -5.51
N THR A 224 -7.73 1.36 -4.90
CA THR A 224 -8.21 1.52 -3.52
C THR A 224 -7.98 0.21 -2.80
N VAL A 225 -7.40 0.30 -1.60
CA VAL A 225 -7.27 -0.82 -0.67
C VAL A 225 -7.96 -0.45 0.61
N THR A 226 -8.78 -1.34 1.16
CA THR A 226 -9.47 -1.14 2.43
C THR A 226 -9.31 -2.37 3.30
N ARG A 227 -8.99 -2.17 4.57
CA ARG A 227 -8.94 -3.25 5.56
C ARG A 227 -10.34 -3.87 5.69
N ALA A 228 -10.42 -5.18 5.53
CA ALA A 228 -11.65 -5.93 5.78
C ALA A 228 -11.93 -5.98 7.29
N LYS A 229 -13.22 -5.96 7.65
CA LYS A 229 -13.68 -6.09 9.02
C LYS A 229 -13.61 -7.53 9.52
#